data_AF-A0A699XFW4-F1
#
_entry.id   AF-A0A699XFW4-F1
#
_cell.length_a   1.000
_cell.length_b   1.000
_cell.length_c   1.000
_cell.angle_alpha   90.00
_cell.angle_beta   90.00
_cell.angle_gamma   90.00
#
_symmetry.space_group_name_H-M   'P 1'
#
loop_
_entity.id
_entity.type
_entity.pdbx_description
1 polymer ?
#
loop_
_entity_poly.entity_id
_entity_poly.type
_entity_poly.pdbx_seq_one_letter_code
_entity_poly.pdbx_strand_id
1 'polypeptide(L)'
;MARYDYRRGCLVGNMGQEVSVLPEGFREALERTFLDWQRRLSICFEAAKQAGELPASADSQALAAYFWIGWEGAVLRARLVQSDS
;
A
#
# COMPACT_ATOMS: atom_id res chain seq x y z
N MET A 1 -13.15 -2.32 4.77
CA MET A 1 -13.85 -1.83 3.55
C MET A 1 -15.33 -2.21 3.53
N ALA A 2 -15.72 -3.44 3.88
CA ALA A 2 -17.12 -3.89 3.91
C ALA A 2 -18.10 -2.99 4.70
N ARG A 3 -17.68 -2.39 5.82
CA ARG A 3 -18.50 -1.45 6.62
C ARG A 3 -19.03 -0.25 5.83
N TYR A 4 -18.31 0.19 4.79
CA TYR A 4 -18.69 1.31 3.94
C TYR A 4 -19.04 0.84 2.54
N ASP A 5 -19.50 -0.41 2.42
CA ASP A 5 -19.89 -1.00 1.15
C ASP A 5 -18.79 -0.82 0.11
N TYR A 6 -17.51 -0.97 0.48
CA TYR A 6 -16.35 -0.80 -0.43
C TYR A 6 -16.26 0.53 -1.21
N ARG A 7 -17.12 1.52 -0.96
CA ARG A 7 -17.12 2.83 -1.63
C ARG A 7 -15.94 3.71 -1.22
N ARG A 8 -15.26 3.37 -0.11
CA ARG A 8 -14.08 4.07 0.39
C ARG A 8 -12.81 3.27 0.10
N GLY A 9 -11.85 3.91 -0.58
CA GLY A 9 -10.52 3.36 -0.85
C GLY A 9 -9.43 3.93 0.05
N CYS A 10 -8.18 3.79 -0.39
CA CYS A 10 -7.03 4.45 0.21
C CYS A 10 -6.98 5.91 -0.30
N LEU A 11 -6.92 6.89 0.61
CA LEU A 11 -6.78 8.29 0.23
C LEU A 11 -5.49 8.52 -0.56
N VAL A 12 -4.37 8.00 -0.04
CA VAL A 12 -3.04 8.11 -0.67
C VAL A 12 -3.02 7.40 -2.03
N GLY A 13 -3.61 6.20 -2.11
CA GLY A 13 -3.74 5.45 -3.37
C GLY A 13 -4.57 6.18 -4.42
N ASN A 14 -5.71 6.77 -4.04
CA ASN A 14 -6.55 7.56 -4.94
C ASN A 14 -5.80 8.81 -5.44
N MET A 15 -5.19 9.58 -4.54
CA MET A 15 -4.42 10.78 -4.92
C MET A 15 -3.20 10.44 -5.76
N GLY A 16 -2.56 9.29 -5.52
CA GLY A 16 -1.45 8.78 -6.33
C GLY A 16 -1.82 8.52 -7.79
N GLN A 17 -3.07 8.11 -8.08
CA GLN A 17 -3.55 7.93 -9.45
C GLN A 17 -3.79 9.26 -10.18
N GLU A 18 -4.06 10.32 -9.44
CA GLU A 18 -4.31 11.67 -9.95
C GLU A 18 -3.08 12.59 -9.84
N VAL A 19 -1.88 12.03 -9.60
CA VAL A 19 -0.67 12.80 -9.30
C VAL A 19 -0.27 13.82 -10.38
N SER A 20 -0.72 13.66 -11.63
CA SER A 20 -0.46 14.59 -12.73
C SER A 20 -1.24 15.90 -12.63
N VAL A 21 -2.35 15.93 -11.86
CA VAL A 21 -3.22 17.11 -11.71
C VAL A 21 -3.17 17.71 -10.31
N LEU A 22 -2.35 17.15 -9.41
CA LEU A 22 -2.18 17.67 -8.06
C LEU A 22 -1.20 18.85 -8.00
N PRO A 23 -1.33 19.74 -7.00
CA PRO A 23 -0.36 20.81 -6.77
C PRO A 23 1.07 20.29 -6.53
N GLU A 24 2.05 21.15 -6.73
CA GLU A 24 3.46 20.87 -6.43
C GLU A 24 3.63 20.43 -4.96
N GLY A 25 4.57 19.49 -4.72
CA GLY A 25 4.84 18.95 -3.38
C GLY A 25 3.98 17.75 -2.99
N PHE A 26 2.84 17.50 -3.68
CA PHE A 26 1.98 16.36 -3.37
C PHE A 26 2.62 15.04 -3.76
N ARG A 27 3.35 14.97 -4.88
CA ARG A 27 4.06 13.77 -5.32
C ARG A 27 5.01 13.28 -4.23
N GLU A 28 5.83 14.19 -3.71
CA GLU A 28 6.83 13.92 -2.68
C GLU A 28 6.17 13.53 -1.35
N ALA A 29 5.06 14.18 -1.00
CA ALA A 29 4.30 13.84 0.21
C ALA A 29 3.68 12.44 0.14
N LEU A 30 3.10 12.07 -1.02
CA LEU A 30 2.52 10.75 -1.25
C LEU A 30 3.61 9.67 -1.26
N GLU A 31 4.72 9.91 -1.96
CA GLU A 31 5.86 8.98 -1.99
C GLU A 31 6.46 8.76 -0.59
N ARG A 32 6.70 9.83 0.17
CA ARG A 32 7.18 9.73 1.55
C ARG A 32 6.23 8.92 2.43
N THR A 33 4.93 9.03 2.20
CA THR A 33 3.92 8.27 2.95
C THR A 33 4.03 6.78 2.63
N PHE A 34 4.13 6.41 1.35
CA PHE A 34 4.35 5.00 0.97
C PHE A 34 5.66 4.44 1.52
N LEU A 35 6.76 5.21 1.45
CA LEU A 35 8.05 4.80 1.99
C LEU A 35 8.01 4.61 3.52
N ASP A 36 7.29 5.45 4.26
CA ASP A 36 7.10 5.26 5.71
C ASP A 36 6.34 3.96 6.01
N TRP A 37 5.28 3.68 5.25
CA TRP A 37 4.51 2.44 5.41
C TRP A 37 5.32 1.19 5.03
N GLN A 38 6.10 1.25 3.95
CA GLN A 38 7.00 0.16 3.56
C GLN A 38 8.06 -0.10 4.63
N ARG A 39 8.67 0.95 5.19
CA ARG A 39 9.66 0.83 6.28
C ARG A 39 9.06 0.19 7.53
N ARG A 40 7.83 0.55 7.90
CA ARG A 40 7.16 -0.07 9.06
C ARG A 40 6.87 -1.55 8.83
N LEU A 41 6.45 -1.91 7.62
CA LEU A 41 6.16 -3.30 7.27
C LEU A 41 7.44 -4.15 7.16
N SER A 42 8.54 -3.59 6.66
CA SER A 42 9.81 -4.31 6.60
C SER A 42 10.33 -4.69 7.99
N ILE A 43 10.10 -3.86 9.01
CA ILE A 43 10.40 -4.20 10.42
C ILE A 43 9.59 -5.43 10.86
N CYS A 44 8.32 -5.54 10.47
CA CYS A 44 7.50 -6.71 10.75
C CYS A 44 8.04 -7.97 10.04
N PHE A 45 8.52 -7.84 8.80
CA PHE A 45 9.14 -8.96 8.08
C PHE A 45 10.47 -9.39 8.69
N GLU A 46 11.28 -8.47 9.23
CA GLU A 46 12.48 -8.86 10.00
C GLU A 46 12.11 -9.60 11.30
N ALA A 47 11.05 -9.19 12.00
CA ALA A 47 10.55 -9.94 13.15
C ALA A 47 10.06 -11.35 12.75
N ALA A 48 9.36 -11.47 11.63
CA ALA A 48 8.90 -12.77 11.10
C ALA A 48 10.09 -13.69 10.71
N LYS A 49 11.19 -13.12 10.18
CA LYS A 49 12.44 -13.86 9.93
C LYS A 49 13.05 -14.40 11.22
N GLN A 50 13.09 -13.58 12.28
CA GLN A 50 13.59 -13.99 13.59
C GLN A 50 12.73 -15.08 14.23
N ALA A 51 11.42 -15.06 13.99
CA ALA A 51 10.47 -16.08 14.44
C ALA A 51 10.48 -17.36 13.58
N GLY A 52 11.20 -17.38 12.44
CA GLY A 52 11.22 -18.50 11.51
C GLY A 52 9.97 -18.62 10.62
N GLU A 53 9.13 -17.59 10.58
CA GLU A 53 7.92 -17.51 9.73
C GLU A 53 8.23 -17.10 8.29
N LEU A 54 9.38 -16.44 8.08
CA LEU A 54 9.92 -16.12 6.76
C LEU A 54 11.34 -16.70 6.60
N PRO A 55 11.73 -17.08 5.37
CA PRO A 55 13.11 -17.49 5.10
C PRO A 55 14.11 -16.40 5.48
N ALA A 56 15.23 -16.76 6.11
CA ALA A 56 16.27 -15.80 6.47
C ALA A 56 16.86 -15.04 5.25
N SER A 57 16.80 -15.64 4.06
CA SER A 57 17.20 -15.04 2.79
C SER A 57 16.18 -14.07 2.19
N ALA A 58 14.98 -13.95 2.77
CA ALA A 58 13.97 -13.03 2.29
C ALA A 58 14.42 -11.58 2.47
N ASP A 59 14.28 -10.79 1.40
CA ASP A 59 14.50 -9.34 1.41
C ASP A 59 13.25 -8.64 1.94
N SER A 60 13.29 -8.22 3.20
CA SER A 60 12.19 -7.55 3.87
C SER A 60 11.81 -6.20 3.25
N GLN A 61 12.77 -5.49 2.64
CA GLN A 61 12.49 -4.22 1.98
C GLN A 61 11.75 -4.45 0.67
N ALA A 62 12.24 -5.38 -0.15
CA ALA A 62 11.59 -5.75 -1.40
C ALA A 62 10.18 -6.30 -1.16
N LEU A 63 10.02 -7.20 -0.18
CA LEU A 63 8.70 -7.74 0.19
C LEU A 63 7.73 -6.64 0.64
N ALA A 64 8.20 -5.67 1.42
CA ALA A 64 7.34 -4.57 1.87
C ALA A 64 6.89 -3.68 0.71
N ALA A 65 7.79 -3.40 -0.24
CA ALA A 65 7.44 -2.68 -1.47
C ALA A 65 6.40 -3.45 -2.29
N TYR A 66 6.62 -4.75 -2.53
CA TYR A 66 5.67 -5.59 -3.26
C TYR A 66 4.31 -5.67 -2.58
N PHE A 67 4.28 -5.79 -1.25
CA PHE A 67 3.03 -5.81 -0.50
C PHE A 67 2.22 -4.54 -0.74
N TRP A 68 2.82 -3.36 -0.62
CA TRP A 68 2.08 -2.10 -0.78
C TRP A 68 1.62 -1.87 -2.23
N ILE A 69 2.43 -2.27 -3.21
CA ILE A 69 2.01 -2.25 -4.63
C ILE A 69 0.78 -3.15 -4.83
N GLY A 70 0.84 -4.39 -4.34
CA GLY A 70 -0.26 -5.34 -4.45
C GLY A 70 -1.50 -4.92 -3.68
N TRP A 71 -1.34 -4.38 -2.48
CA TRP A 71 -2.42 -3.93 -1.61
C TRP A 71 -3.20 -2.77 -2.23
N GLU A 72 -2.52 -1.74 -2.73
CA GLU A 72 -3.20 -0.62 -3.40
C GLU A 72 -3.91 -1.07 -4.69
N GLY A 73 -3.29 -1.98 -5.45
CA GLY A 73 -3.93 -2.62 -6.59
C GLY A 73 -5.20 -3.40 -6.21
N ALA A 74 -5.16 -4.13 -5.09
CA ALA A 74 -6.32 -4.88 -4.58
C ALA A 74 -7.44 -3.95 -4.10
N VAL A 75 -7.11 -2.86 -3.41
CA VAL A 75 -8.08 -1.83 -2.98
C VAL A 75 -8.74 -1.17 -4.20
N LEU A 76 -7.95 -0.81 -5.21
CA LEU A 76 -8.46 -0.28 -6.48
C LEU A 76 -9.41 -1.27 -7.16
N ARG A 77 -9.00 -2.54 -7.28
CA ARG A 77 -9.81 -3.58 -7.93
C ARG A 77 -11.10 -3.84 -7.17
N ALA A 78 -11.07 -3.85 -5.84
CA ALA A 78 -12.25 -4.04 -4.99
C ALA A 78 -13.30 -2.96 -5.24
N ARG A 79 -12.89 -1.70 -5.45
CA ARG A 79 -13.80 -0.62 -5.87
C ARG A 79 -14.35 -0.82 -7.27
N LEU A 80 -13.51 -1.25 -8.22
CA LEU A 80 -13.91 -1.43 -9.61
C LEU A 80 -14.94 -2.56 -9.80
N VAL A 81 -14.84 -3.65 -9.04
CA VAL A 81 -15.77 -4.80 -9.17
C VAL A 81 -17.09 -4.59 -8.45
N GLN A 82 -17.15 -3.65 -7.51
CA GLN A 82 -18.41 -3.29 -6.90
C GLN A 82 -19.19 -2.40 -7.86
N SER A 83 -20.30 -2.93 -8.39
CA SER A 83 -21.24 -2.16 -9.19
C SER A 83 -21.96 -1.18 -8.27
N ASP A 84 -21.82 0.12 -8.53
CA ASP A 84 -22.74 1.11 -7.96
C ASP A 84 -24.15 0.74 -8.45
N SER A 85 -24.93 0.12 -7.56
CA SER A 85 -26.38 -0.11 -7.75
C SER A 85 -27.14 1.00 -7.06
#